data_AF-A0ABD2U928-F1
#
_entry.id   AF-A0ABD2U928-F1
#
_cell.length_a   1.000
_cell.length_b   1.000
_cell.length_c   1.000
_cell.angle_alpha   90.00
_cell.angle_beta   90.00
_cell.angle_gamma   90.00
#
_symmetry.space_group_name_H-M   'P 1'
#
loop_
_entity.id
_entity.type
_entity.pdbx_description
1 polymer ?
#
loop_
_entity_poly.entity_id
_entity_poly.type
_entity_poly.pdbx_seq_one_letter_code
_entity_poly.pdbx_strand_id
1 'polypeptide(L)'
;MLHHIGSKPIREIIYQKGGKDGNPPDLATIFFETHKKDNKLVEPEAIEKHAQLQEIVQADPSLPSIEIVEKCCGPQTRSHVFGFGGGVKANDLKGGTSLKAELFSALRSSREDNKSLNEENKFLNEENKSLNNRLSTLENEMKEIMKTKELFAAQ
;
A
#
# COMPACT_ATOMS: atom_id res chain seq x y z
N MET A 1 -0.56 26.81 20.17
CA MET A 1 -1.50 25.74 20.56
C MET A 1 -1.06 25.24 21.92
N LEU A 2 -1.95 25.27 22.90
CA LEU A 2 -1.62 24.85 24.27
C LEU A 2 -1.42 23.33 24.24
N HIS A 3 -0.18 22.87 24.33
CA HIS A 3 0.10 21.45 24.48
C HIS A 3 -0.33 21.05 25.90
N HIS A 4 -1.53 20.50 26.04
CA HIS A 4 -1.96 19.95 27.32
C HIS A 4 -1.02 18.80 27.69
N ILE A 5 -0.20 19.03 28.72
CA ILE A 5 0.63 17.99 29.33
C ILE A 5 -0.31 16.85 29.75
N GLY A 6 -0.18 15.69 29.09
CA GLY A 6 -0.98 14.48 29.37
C GLY A 6 -1.90 13.99 28.25
N SER A 7 -2.07 14.71 27.13
CA SER A 7 -2.87 14.21 26.01
C SER A 7 -2.17 13.06 25.28
N LYS A 8 -2.83 11.91 25.13
CA LYS A 8 -2.32 10.79 24.33
C LYS A 8 -2.16 11.22 22.87
N PRO A 9 -1.05 10.86 22.21
CA PRO A 9 -0.87 11.16 20.79
C PRO A 9 -1.88 10.36 19.95
N ILE A 10 -2.34 10.97 18.85
CA ILE A 10 -3.34 10.40 17.93
C ILE A 10 -2.93 9.01 17.43
N ARG A 11 -1.65 8.81 17.16
CA ARG A 11 -1.11 7.50 16.74
C ARG A 11 -1.31 6.42 17.79
N GLU A 12 -1.14 6.76 19.07
CA GLU A 12 -1.37 5.81 20.18
C GLU A 12 -2.86 5.49 20.31
N ILE A 13 -3.73 6.50 20.16
CA ILE A 13 -5.19 6.31 20.18
C ILE A 13 -5.61 5.35 19.06
N ILE A 14 -5.18 5.60 17.82
CA ILE A 14 -5.47 4.74 16.67
C ILE A 14 -4.99 3.32 16.93
N TYR A 15 -3.76 3.16 17.41
CA TYR A 15 -3.19 1.85 17.71
C TYR A 15 -4.00 1.08 18.76
N GLN A 16 -4.37 1.74 19.86
CA GLN A 16 -5.15 1.16 20.96
C GLN A 16 -6.59 0.82 20.56
N LYS A 17 -7.21 1.59 19.66
CA LYS A 17 -8.62 1.48 19.25
C LYS A 17 -8.85 0.58 18.02
N GLY A 18 -7.92 -0.32 17.72
CA GLY A 18 -8.07 -1.33 16.66
C GLY A 18 -7.13 -1.16 15.47
N GLY A 19 -6.37 -0.07 15.41
CA GLY A 19 -5.39 0.16 14.34
C GLY A 19 -4.30 -0.92 14.29
N LYS A 20 -3.95 -1.53 15.43
CA LYS A 20 -3.02 -2.68 15.48
C LYS A 20 -3.52 -3.92 14.72
N ASP A 21 -4.83 -4.07 14.62
CA ASP A 21 -5.52 -5.21 14.00
C ASP A 21 -6.00 -4.88 12.58
N GLY A 22 -5.55 -3.75 12.01
CA GLY A 22 -5.96 -3.28 10.68
C GLY A 22 -7.34 -2.62 10.63
N ASN A 23 -7.99 -2.41 11.79
CA ASN A 23 -9.31 -1.80 11.92
C ASN A 23 -9.20 -0.48 12.68
N PRO A 24 -8.67 0.59 12.06
CA PRO A 24 -8.54 1.88 12.72
C PRO A 24 -9.92 2.46 13.09
N PRO A 25 -10.02 3.20 14.22
CA PRO A 25 -11.24 3.90 14.58
C PRO A 25 -11.58 5.00 13.56
N ASP A 26 -12.86 5.35 13.47
CA ASP A 26 -13.31 6.48 12.66
C ASP A 26 -12.85 7.84 13.21
N LEU A 27 -13.01 8.88 12.39
CA LEU A 27 -12.58 10.24 12.73
C LEU A 27 -13.33 10.82 13.93
N ALA A 28 -14.63 10.53 14.10
CA ALA A 28 -15.41 11.02 15.24
C ALA A 28 -14.86 10.44 16.55
N THR A 29 -14.54 9.16 16.55
CA THR A 29 -13.92 8.44 17.67
C THR A 29 -12.53 8.99 17.99
N ILE A 30 -11.69 9.23 16.98
CA ILE A 30 -10.38 9.85 17.15
C ILE A 30 -10.53 11.26 17.76
N PHE A 31 -11.48 12.04 17.26
CA PHE A 31 -11.77 13.39 17.75
C PHE A 31 -12.20 13.37 19.22
N PHE A 32 -13.13 12.47 19.57
CA PHE A 32 -13.59 12.32 20.96
C PHE A 32 -12.44 11.99 21.91
N GLU A 33 -11.62 10.99 21.56
CA GLU A 33 -10.51 10.55 22.41
C GLU A 33 -9.42 11.61 22.59
N THR A 34 -9.24 12.50 21.61
CA THR A 34 -8.25 13.59 21.67
C THR A 34 -8.76 14.82 22.43
N HIS A 35 -10.07 15.07 22.46
CA HIS A 35 -10.66 16.29 23.03
C HIS A 35 -11.43 16.04 24.34
N LYS A 36 -11.57 14.80 24.80
CA LYS A 36 -12.24 14.48 26.07
C LYS A 36 -11.41 14.89 27.29
N LYS A 37 -12.11 15.37 28.33
CA LYS A 37 -11.62 15.56 29.71
C LYS A 37 -12.53 14.73 30.63
N ASP A 38 -11.95 13.89 31.48
CA ASP A 38 -12.72 12.98 32.37
C ASP A 38 -13.80 12.16 31.65
N ASN A 39 -13.44 11.62 30.48
CA ASN A 39 -14.32 10.86 29.58
C ASN A 39 -15.52 11.61 28.98
N LYS A 40 -15.51 12.95 28.98
CA LYS A 40 -16.55 13.78 28.36
C LYS A 40 -15.95 14.95 27.58
N LEU A 41 -16.67 15.44 26.57
CA LEU A 41 -16.34 16.70 25.91
C LEU A 41 -16.87 17.85 26.77
N VAL A 42 -16.00 18.80 27.09
CA VAL A 42 -16.34 19.93 27.99
C VAL A 42 -16.50 21.24 27.21
N GLU A 43 -15.78 21.38 26.10
CA GLU A 43 -15.78 22.59 25.29
C GLU A 43 -16.98 22.57 24.32
N PRO A 44 -17.85 23.59 24.31
CA PRO A 44 -19.05 23.63 23.44
C PRO A 44 -18.73 23.44 21.96
N GLU A 45 -17.65 24.06 21.49
CA GLU A 45 -17.17 23.91 20.12
C GLU A 45 -16.79 22.45 19.82
N ALA A 46 -16.10 21.76 20.74
CA ALA A 46 -15.74 20.36 20.56
C ALA A 46 -16.99 19.46 20.56
N ILE A 47 -18.00 19.76 21.38
CA ILE A 47 -19.27 19.03 21.41
C ILE A 47 -19.99 19.16 20.05
N GLU A 48 -20.10 20.38 19.53
CA GLU A 48 -20.75 20.65 18.25
C GLU A 48 -20.00 19.98 17.10
N LYS A 49 -18.68 20.12 17.05
CA LYS A 49 -17.85 19.50 16.01
C LYS A 49 -17.91 17.98 16.06
N HIS A 50 -17.87 17.39 17.25
CA HIS A 50 -18.03 15.94 17.40
C HIS A 50 -19.39 15.46 16.88
N ALA A 51 -20.48 16.18 17.18
CA ALA A 51 -21.82 15.82 16.69
C ALA A 51 -21.90 15.88 15.15
N GLN A 52 -21.35 16.92 14.53
CA GLN A 52 -21.29 17.04 13.07
C GLN A 52 -20.46 15.91 12.44
N LEU A 53 -19.30 15.58 13.01
CA LEU A 53 -18.48 14.46 12.54
C LEU A 53 -19.23 13.13 12.65
N GLN A 54 -19.92 12.91 13.77
CA GLN A 54 -20.69 11.69 14.00
C GLN A 54 -21.84 11.55 12.98
N GLU A 55 -22.56 12.63 12.68
CA GLU A 55 -23.62 12.65 11.68
C GLU A 55 -23.08 12.31 10.28
N ILE A 56 -21.98 12.94 9.86
CA ILE A 56 -21.39 12.70 8.53
C ILE A 56 -20.88 11.26 8.41
N VAL A 57 -20.17 10.75 9.43
CA VAL A 57 -19.65 9.38 9.45
C VAL A 57 -20.78 8.35 9.44
N GLN A 58 -21.89 8.61 10.14
CA GLN A 58 -23.05 7.72 10.13
C GLN A 58 -23.82 7.74 8.81
N ALA A 59 -23.94 8.91 8.19
CA ALA A 59 -24.61 9.05 6.90
C ALA A 59 -23.82 8.40 5.75
N ASP A 60 -22.49 8.53 5.76
CA ASP A 60 -21.61 7.91 4.78
C ASP A 60 -20.28 7.45 5.42
N PRO A 61 -20.23 6.20 5.92
CA PRO A 61 -19.02 5.63 6.51
C PRO A 61 -17.87 5.46 5.51
N SER A 62 -18.16 5.49 4.20
CA SER A 62 -17.16 5.30 3.14
C SER A 62 -16.47 6.59 2.73
N LEU A 63 -16.94 7.73 3.21
CA LEU A 63 -16.42 9.04 2.88
C LEU A 63 -14.96 9.18 3.38
N PRO A 64 -14.04 9.67 2.55
CA PRO A 64 -12.65 9.84 2.98
C PRO A 64 -12.56 10.88 4.10
N SER A 65 -11.67 10.64 5.06
CA SER A 65 -11.55 11.48 6.26
C SER A 65 -11.35 12.96 5.96
N ILE A 66 -10.67 13.30 4.86
CA ILE A 66 -10.48 14.71 4.48
C ILE A 66 -11.79 15.39 4.07
N GLU A 67 -12.68 14.71 3.35
CA GLU A 67 -13.97 15.27 2.95
C GLU A 67 -14.89 15.42 4.16
N ILE A 68 -14.84 14.48 5.11
CA ILE A 68 -15.55 14.59 6.38
C ILE A 68 -15.09 15.85 7.13
N VAL A 69 -13.77 16.06 7.25
CA VAL A 69 -13.21 17.25 7.89
C VAL A 69 -13.60 18.52 7.14
N GLU A 70 -13.51 18.53 5.81
CA GLU A 70 -13.82 19.73 5.01
C GLU A 70 -15.30 20.12 5.09
N LYS A 71 -16.23 19.14 5.20
CA LYS A 71 -17.66 19.41 5.43
C LYS A 71 -17.93 20.03 6.81
N CYS A 72 -17.21 19.60 7.84
CA CYS A 72 -17.42 20.07 9.22
C CYS A 72 -16.66 21.38 9.54
N CYS A 73 -15.41 21.49 9.08
CA CYS A 73 -14.48 22.56 9.47
C CYS A 73 -14.07 23.47 8.31
N GLY A 74 -14.64 23.27 7.13
CA GLY A 74 -14.29 24.01 5.91
C GLY A 74 -12.98 23.55 5.27
N PRO A 75 -12.61 24.15 4.13
CA PRO A 75 -11.42 23.77 3.37
C PRO A 75 -10.14 23.77 4.21
N GLN A 76 -9.40 22.66 4.18
CA GLN A 76 -8.17 22.50 4.96
C GLN A 76 -6.96 22.96 4.12
N THR A 77 -6.49 24.19 4.35
CA THR A 77 -5.34 24.79 3.62
C THR A 77 -4.09 24.97 4.49
N ARG A 78 -4.17 24.66 5.79
CA ARG A 78 -3.08 24.83 6.76
C ARG A 78 -2.14 23.63 6.78
N SER A 79 -0.97 23.81 7.40
CA SER A 79 0.06 22.78 7.58
C SER A 79 -0.36 21.56 8.41
N HIS A 80 -1.59 21.55 8.93
CA HIS A 80 -2.18 20.45 9.69
C HIS A 80 -3.67 20.33 9.34
N VAL A 81 -4.20 19.10 9.42
CA VAL A 81 -5.62 18.80 9.26
C VAL A 81 -6.28 18.78 10.63
N PHE A 82 -7.46 19.40 10.73
CA PHE A 82 -8.28 19.38 11.93
C PHE A 82 -8.60 17.93 12.38
N GLY A 83 -8.51 17.66 13.68
CA GLY A 83 -8.75 16.33 14.27
C GLY A 83 -7.57 15.34 14.18
N PHE A 84 -6.61 15.55 13.27
CA PHE A 84 -5.41 14.70 13.11
C PHE A 84 -4.14 15.26 13.77
N GLY A 85 -4.22 16.45 14.37
CA GLY A 85 -3.12 17.10 15.06
C GLY A 85 -2.03 17.60 14.11
N GLY A 86 -0.90 18.05 14.67
CA GLY A 86 0.23 18.52 13.88
C GLY A 86 0.91 17.38 13.12
N GLY A 87 1.20 17.58 11.83
CA GLY A 87 2.00 16.65 11.01
C GLY A 87 1.24 15.93 9.91
N VAL A 88 -0.09 15.80 10.01
CA VAL A 88 -0.94 15.27 8.92
C VAL A 88 -1.45 16.43 8.09
N LYS A 89 -1.14 16.47 6.80
CA LYS A 89 -1.58 17.51 5.86
C LYS A 89 -2.77 17.05 5.03
N ALA A 90 -3.52 18.01 4.50
CA ALA A 90 -4.66 17.72 3.64
C ALA A 90 -4.26 16.88 2.41
N ASN A 91 -3.06 17.08 1.88
CA ASN A 91 -2.52 16.29 0.76
C ASN A 91 -2.15 14.85 1.13
N ASP A 92 -1.95 14.55 2.42
CA ASP A 92 -1.67 13.18 2.86
C ASP A 92 -2.97 12.36 2.96
N LEU A 93 -4.10 13.04 3.15
CA LEU A 93 -5.45 12.46 3.27
C LEU A 93 -6.27 12.57 1.99
N LYS A 94 -6.03 13.61 1.18
CA LYS A 94 -6.41 13.63 -0.23
C LYS A 94 -5.55 12.59 -0.87
N GLY A 95 -6.09 11.39 -0.98
CA GLY A 95 -5.54 10.42 -1.89
C GLY A 95 -5.22 11.15 -3.22
N GLY A 96 -3.98 11.04 -3.69
CA GLY A 96 -3.50 11.80 -4.84
C GLY A 96 -4.46 11.69 -6.02
N THR A 97 -4.66 12.78 -6.76
CA THR A 97 -5.71 12.94 -7.78
C THR A 97 -5.67 11.96 -8.98
N SER A 98 -4.85 10.91 -8.97
CA SER A 98 -4.63 9.92 -10.04
C SER A 98 -5.24 8.51 -9.77
N LEU A 99 -6.34 8.42 -9.02
CA LEU A 99 -6.42 7.40 -7.97
C LEU A 99 -7.16 6.07 -8.19
N LYS A 100 -7.67 5.74 -9.38
CA LYS A 100 -8.24 4.38 -9.55
C LYS A 100 -8.12 3.86 -10.97
N ALA A 101 -8.60 4.63 -11.94
CA ALA A 101 -8.57 4.20 -13.34
C ALA A 101 -7.14 4.04 -13.87
N GLU A 102 -6.25 4.99 -13.60
CA GLU A 102 -4.83 4.92 -13.99
C GLU A 102 -4.11 3.76 -13.30
N LEU A 103 -4.35 3.57 -12.00
CA LEU A 103 -3.79 2.43 -11.25
C LEU A 103 -4.30 1.09 -11.80
N PHE A 104 -5.59 0.96 -12.11
CA PHE A 104 -6.13 -0.26 -12.73
C PHE A 104 -5.57 -0.51 -14.13
N SER A 105 -5.38 0.55 -14.93
CA SER A 105 -4.75 0.46 -16.25
C SER A 105 -3.29 0.02 -16.15
N ALA A 106 -2.51 0.63 -15.25
CA ALA A 106 -1.12 0.26 -15.00
C ALA A 106 -1.00 -1.19 -14.48
N LEU A 107 -1.90 -1.60 -13.58
CA LEU A 107 -1.92 -2.95 -13.03
C LEU A 107 -2.29 -4.01 -14.09
N ARG A 108 -3.25 -3.69 -14.98
CA ARG A 108 -3.57 -4.56 -16.12
C ARG A 108 -2.40 -4.68 -17.10
N SER A 109 -1.78 -3.56 -17.47
CA SER A 109 -0.60 -3.56 -18.36
C SER A 109 0.51 -4.43 -17.79
N SER A 110 0.89 -4.22 -16.53
CA SER A 110 1.92 -5.01 -15.87
C SER A 110 1.57 -6.50 -15.77
N ARG A 111 0.28 -6.85 -15.62
CA ARG A 111 -0.16 -8.26 -15.65
C ARG A 111 0.00 -8.89 -17.02
N GLU A 112 -0.33 -8.17 -18.09
CA GLU A 112 -0.15 -8.63 -19.47
C GLU A 112 1.34 -8.82 -19.79
N ASP A 113 2.17 -7.85 -19.42
CA ASP A 113 3.63 -7.90 -19.61
C ASP A 113 4.25 -9.11 -18.88
N ASN A 114 3.87 -9.33 -17.62
CA ASN A 114 4.34 -10.48 -16.85
C ASN A 114 3.91 -11.82 -17.46
N LYS A 115 2.70 -11.87 -18.04
CA LYS A 115 2.21 -13.08 -18.72
C LYS A 115 3.05 -13.37 -19.97
N SER A 116 3.31 -12.33 -20.79
CA SER A 116 4.17 -12.43 -21.98
C SER A 116 5.58 -12.88 -21.63
N LEU A 117 6.21 -12.26 -20.63
CA LEU A 117 7.54 -12.65 -20.14
C LEU A 117 7.59 -14.09 -19.64
N ASN A 118 6.54 -14.57 -18.98
CA ASN A 118 6.48 -15.95 -18.49
C ASN A 118 6.37 -16.96 -19.65
N GLU A 119 5.61 -16.62 -20.71
CA GLU A 119 5.52 -17.43 -21.92
C GLU A 119 6.87 -17.48 -22.66
N GLU A 120 7.56 -16.34 -22.79
CA GLU A 120 8.90 -16.25 -23.38
C GLU A 120 9.93 -17.08 -22.59
N ASN A 121 9.93 -16.96 -21.26
CA ASN A 121 10.81 -17.76 -20.40
C ASN A 121 10.58 -19.27 -20.57
N LYS A 122 9.33 -19.69 -20.73
CA LYS A 122 9.01 -21.10 -20.98
C LYS A 122 9.58 -21.57 -22.30
N PHE A 123 9.45 -20.77 -23.36
CA PHE A 123 10.00 -21.08 -24.68
C PHE A 123 11.54 -21.21 -24.63
N LEU A 124 12.22 -20.22 -24.06
CA LEU A 124 13.68 -20.21 -23.92
C LEU A 124 14.18 -21.40 -23.08
N ASN A 125 13.43 -21.81 -22.06
CA ASN A 125 13.80 -22.97 -21.25
C ASN A 125 13.74 -24.29 -22.04
N GLU A 126 12.72 -24.47 -22.88
CA GLU A 126 12.64 -25.64 -23.77
C GLU A 126 13.72 -25.63 -24.85
N GLU A 127 14.03 -24.45 -25.40
CA GLU A 127 15.12 -24.29 -26.37
C GLU A 127 16.48 -24.64 -25.74
N ASN A 128 16.77 -24.12 -24.54
CA ASN A 128 17.99 -24.45 -23.79
C ASN A 128 18.10 -25.94 -23.49
N LYS A 129 16.99 -26.61 -23.15
CA LYS A 129 16.97 -28.06 -22.94
C LYS A 129 17.29 -28.83 -24.23
N SER A 130 16.73 -28.40 -25.35
CA SER A 130 17.01 -28.97 -26.67
C SER A 130 18.48 -28.79 -27.07
N LEU A 131 19.03 -27.60 -26.88
CA LEU A 131 20.43 -27.30 -27.16
C LEU A 131 21.38 -28.13 -26.28
N ASN A 132 21.09 -28.26 -24.99
CA ASN A 132 21.87 -29.11 -24.09
C ASN A 132 21.88 -30.57 -24.53
N ASN A 133 20.74 -31.11 -24.97
CA ASN A 133 20.68 -32.49 -25.49
C ASN A 133 21.54 -32.64 -26.75
N ARG A 134 21.45 -31.71 -27.69
CA ARG A 134 22.26 -31.73 -28.93
C ARG A 134 23.75 -31.63 -28.63
N LEU A 135 24.12 -30.80 -27.67
CA LEU A 135 25.52 -30.61 -27.26
C LEU A 135 26.07 -31.89 -26.61
N SER A 136 25.29 -32.55 -25.75
CA SER A 136 25.67 -33.85 -25.17
C SER A 136 25.86 -34.93 -26.24
N THR A 137 25.01 -34.97 -27.27
CA THR A 137 25.19 -35.91 -28.40
C THR A 137 26.51 -35.66 -29.13
N LEU A 138 26.81 -34.39 -29.45
CA LEU A 138 28.06 -34.02 -30.13
C LEU A 138 29.29 -34.34 -29.27
N GLU A 139 29.24 -34.10 -27.96
CA GLU A 139 30.32 -34.46 -27.04
C GLU A 139 30.61 -35.96 -27.04
N ASN A 140 29.57 -36.80 -27.07
CA ASN A 140 29.72 -38.25 -27.13
C ASN A 140 30.35 -38.69 -28.47
N GLU A 141 29.86 -38.17 -29.60
CA GLU A 141 30.44 -38.46 -30.92
C GLU A 141 31.91 -38.04 -31.00
N MET A 142 32.25 -36.85 -30.48
CA MET A 142 33.61 -36.34 -30.47
C MET A 142 34.54 -37.20 -29.61
N LYS A 143 34.05 -37.75 -28.49
CA LYS A 143 34.79 -38.68 -27.64
C LYS A 143 35.11 -40.00 -28.37
N GLU A 144 34.18 -40.54 -29.15
CA GLU A 144 34.41 -41.73 -29.97
C GLU A 144 35.41 -41.46 -31.10
N ILE A 145 35.32 -40.30 -31.77
CA ILE A 145 36.30 -39.88 -32.77
C ILE A 145 37.71 -39.75 -32.16
N MET A 146 37.81 -39.26 -30.92
CA MET A 146 39.11 -39.12 -30.24
C MET A 146 39.74 -40.48 -29.96
N LYS A 147 38.96 -41.44 -29.42
CA LYS A 147 39.41 -42.80 -29.16
C LYS A 147 39.86 -43.52 -30.43
N THR A 148 39.11 -43.37 -31.52
CA THR A 148 39.48 -44.00 -32.81
C THR A 148 40.78 -43.40 -33.35
N LYS A 149 40.98 -42.08 -33.27
CA LYS A 149 42.24 -41.42 -33.64
C LYS A 149 43.43 -41.92 -32.80
N GLU A 150 43.25 -42.08 -31.49
CA GLU A 150 44.29 -42.63 -30.61
C GLU A 150 44.68 -44.06 -30.99
N LEU A 151 43.71 -44.92 -31.32
CA LEU A 151 43.96 -46.28 -31.81
C LEU A 151 44.77 -46.30 -33.12
N PHE A 152 44.42 -45.42 -34.08
CA PHE A 152 45.16 -45.30 -35.34
C PHE A 152 46.58 -44.76 -35.16
N ALA A 153 46.80 -43.86 -34.19
CA ALA A 153 48.13 -43.31 -33.92
C ALA A 153 49.08 -44.29 -33.19
N ALA A 154 48.55 -45.37 -32.62
CA ALA A 154 49.29 -46.40 -31.89
C ALA A 154 49.70 -47.62 -32.75
N GLN A 155 49.31 -47.65 -34.05
CA GLN A 155 49.72 -48.65 -35.04
C GLN A 155 50.90 -48.16 -35.88
#